data_AF-A0A5K0YU28-F1
#
_entry.id   AF-A0A5K0YU28-F1
#
_cell.length_a   1.000
_cell.length_b   1.000
_cell.length_c   1.000
_cell.angle_alpha   90.00
_cell.angle_beta   90.00
_cell.angle_gamma   90.00
#
_symmetry.space_group_name_H-M   'P 1'
#
loop_
_entity.id
_entity.type
_entity.pdbx_description
1 polymer ?
#
loop_
_entity_poly.entity_id
_entity_poly.type
_entity_poly.pdbx_seq_one_letter_code
_entity_poly.pdbx_strand_id
1 'polypeptide(L)'
;GVTERKLALLRDITGSFRPGILTALMGVSGAGKTTLMDVLAGRKTGGAIEGEVRIGGYPKVQSTFARISGYCEQNDIHSPHITVEESVVFSAWLRLAPEIDQKTKR
;
A
#
# COMPACT_ATOMS: atom_id res chain seq x y z
N GLY A 1 3.95 38.80 3.62
CA GLY A 1 4.30 37.45 3.18
C GLY A 1 3.11 36.56 3.44
N VAL A 2 2.55 35.95 2.41
CA VAL A 2 1.41 35.05 2.56
C VAL A 2 1.91 33.81 3.31
N THR A 3 1.49 33.64 4.56
CA THR A 3 1.64 32.37 5.29
C THR A 3 0.92 31.30 4.48
N GLU A 4 1.67 30.45 3.79
CA GLU A 4 1.14 29.25 3.14
C GLU A 4 0.41 28.42 4.20
N ARG A 5 -0.92 28.37 4.07
CA ARG A 5 -1.76 27.62 4.99
C ARG A 5 -1.56 26.14 4.67
N LYS A 6 -0.75 25.44 5.49
CA LYS A 6 -0.54 23.99 5.35
C LYS A 6 -1.89 23.27 5.43
N LEU A 7 -2.26 22.57 4.36
CA LEU A 7 -3.49 21.80 4.29
C LEU A 7 -3.31 20.46 5.02
N ALA A 8 -3.97 20.31 6.16
CA ALA A 8 -4.01 19.04 6.90
C ALA A 8 -5.08 18.11 6.31
N LEU A 9 -4.64 17.06 5.61
CA LEU A 9 -5.50 16.05 4.96
C LEU A 9 -6.00 14.97 5.92
N LEU A 10 -5.15 14.57 6.88
CA LEU A 10 -5.44 13.57 7.90
C LEU A 10 -5.12 14.19 9.26
N ARG A 11 -5.93 13.91 10.29
CA ARG A 11 -5.77 14.48 11.63
C ARG A 11 -6.05 13.41 12.67
N ASP A 12 -5.12 13.24 13.61
CA ASP A 12 -5.25 12.41 14.81
C ASP A 12 -5.88 11.03 14.58
N ILE A 13 -5.40 10.32 13.57
CA ILE A 13 -5.89 9.00 13.21
C ILE A 13 -5.15 7.94 14.04
N THR A 14 -5.92 7.10 14.72
CA THR A 14 -5.42 5.91 15.43
C THR A 14 -6.18 4.68 14.95
N GLY A 15 -5.51 3.52 14.96
CA GLY A 15 -6.13 2.27 14.54
C GLY A 15 -5.19 1.08 14.66
N SER A 16 -5.77 -0.12 14.68
CA SER A 16 -5.03 -1.38 14.70
C SER A 16 -5.72 -2.42 13.82
N PHE A 17 -4.95 -3.11 12.97
CA PHE A 17 -5.45 -4.16 12.09
C PHE A 17 -4.98 -5.51 12.61
N ARG A 18 -5.90 -6.44 12.84
CA ARG A 18 -5.57 -7.77 13.37
C ARG A 18 -5.43 -8.78 12.24
N PRO A 19 -4.46 -9.70 12.32
CA PRO A 19 -4.34 -10.80 11.35
C PRO A 19 -5.63 -11.63 11.26
N GLY A 20 -5.98 -12.04 10.05
CA GLY A 20 -7.17 -12.87 9.78
C GLY A 20 -8.51 -12.12 9.78
N ILE A 21 -8.51 -10.78 9.97
CA ILE A 21 -9.73 -9.98 9.98
C ILE A 21 -9.73 -9.03 8.78
N LEU A 22 -10.79 -9.10 7.97
CA LEU A 22 -11.07 -8.10 6.95
C LEU A 22 -11.49 -6.79 7.64
N THR A 23 -10.68 -5.75 7.48
CA THR A 23 -11.02 -4.41 7.99
C THR A 23 -11.43 -3.52 6.83
N ALA A 24 -12.61 -2.92 6.93
CA ALA A 24 -13.13 -2.00 5.92
C ALA A 24 -13.01 -0.55 6.37
N LEU A 25 -12.50 0.32 5.49
CA LEU A 25 -12.44 1.77 5.69
C LEU A 25 -13.55 2.44 4.88
N MET A 26 -14.56 2.97 5.55
CA MET A 26 -15.76 3.54 4.95
C MET A 26 -15.87 5.03 5.25
N GLY A 27 -16.49 5.79 4.33
CA GLY A 27 -16.68 7.24 4.48
C GLY A 27 -16.99 7.93 3.17
N VAL A 28 -17.44 9.19 3.24
CA VAL A 28 -17.82 10.00 2.07
C VAL A 28 -16.64 10.26 1.12
N SER A 29 -16.93 10.64 -0.12
CA SER A 29 -15.89 11.11 -1.06
C SER A 29 -15.14 12.30 -0.47
N GLY A 30 -13.82 12.35 -0.62
CA GLY A 30 -12.97 13.40 -0.04
C GLY A 30 -12.64 13.24 1.45
N ALA A 31 -13.17 12.23 2.15
CA ALA A 31 -12.86 11.99 3.58
C ALA A 31 -11.41 11.55 3.87
N GLY A 32 -10.54 11.46 2.87
CA GLY A 32 -9.13 11.06 3.05
C GLY A 32 -8.90 9.55 3.11
N LYS A 33 -9.87 8.71 2.70
CA LYS A 33 -9.72 7.23 2.70
C LYS A 33 -8.51 6.76 1.89
N THR A 34 -8.46 7.14 0.62
CA THR A 34 -7.35 6.81 -0.28
C THR A 34 -6.04 7.41 0.24
N THR A 35 -6.08 8.63 0.77
CA THR A 35 -4.91 9.29 1.37
C THR A 35 -4.36 8.51 2.57
N LEU A 36 -5.22 8.01 3.46
CA LEU A 36 -4.83 7.18 4.59
C LEU A 36 -4.21 5.86 4.10
N MET A 37 -4.83 5.21 3.11
CA MET A 37 -4.30 3.98 2.52
C MET A 37 -2.95 4.20 1.84
N ASP A 38 -2.75 5.30 1.11
CA ASP A 38 -1.46 5.64 0.49
C ASP A 38 -0.36 5.90 1.52
N VAL A 39 -0.69 6.55 2.64
CA VAL A 39 0.25 6.78 3.75
C VAL A 39 0.64 5.45 4.40
N LEU A 40 -0.32 4.57 4.70
CA LEU A 40 -0.05 3.23 5.25
C LEU A 40 0.76 2.36 4.27
N ALA A 41 0.47 2.46 2.96
CA ALA A 41 1.23 1.80 1.91
C ALA A 41 2.64 2.39 1.74
N GLY A 42 2.89 3.59 2.25
CA GLY A 42 4.12 4.37 2.05
C GLY A 42 4.31 4.83 0.60
N ARG A 43 3.21 5.06 -0.12
CA ARG A 43 3.18 5.60 -1.48
C ARG A 43 3.02 7.12 -1.52
N LYS A 44 2.67 7.74 -0.40
CA LYS A 44 2.58 9.21 -0.31
C LYS A 44 3.98 9.84 -0.33
N THR A 45 4.39 10.36 -1.49
CA THR A 45 5.72 10.95 -1.73
C THR A 45 5.81 12.45 -1.45
N GLY A 46 4.68 13.12 -1.16
CA GLY A 46 4.63 14.56 -0.93
C GLY A 46 3.86 14.95 0.34
N GLY A 47 4.27 16.05 0.95
CA GLY A 47 3.76 16.53 2.24
C GLY A 47 4.59 16.03 3.43
N ALA A 48 4.22 16.49 4.63
CA ALA A 48 4.77 15.98 5.88
C ALA A 48 3.84 14.89 6.43
N ILE A 49 4.43 13.78 6.85
CA ILE A 49 3.74 12.69 7.53
C ILE A 49 4.32 12.62 8.93
N GLU A 50 3.46 12.74 9.93
CA GLU A 50 3.82 12.69 11.35
C GLU A 50 3.09 11.52 12.02
N GLY A 51 3.70 10.96 13.07
CA GLY A 51 3.19 9.79 13.79
C GLY A 51 4.02 8.52 13.56
N GLU A 52 3.57 7.42 14.17
CA GLU A 52 4.25 6.12 14.12
C GLU A 52 3.31 5.06 13.52
N VAL A 53 3.85 4.25 12.61
CA VAL A 53 3.16 3.06 12.09
C VAL A 53 3.98 1.83 12.48
N ARG A 54 3.34 0.83 13.08
CA ARG A 54 3.98 -0.40 13.53
C ARG A 54 3.39 -1.62 12.85
N ILE A 55 4.24 -2.60 12.55
CA ILE A 55 3.87 -3.86 11.91
C ILE A 55 4.41 -4.99 12.78
N GLY A 56 3.53 -5.83 13.32
CA GLY A 56 3.93 -6.90 14.25
C GLY A 56 4.65 -6.39 15.49
N GLY A 57 4.40 -5.14 15.91
CA GLY A 57 5.05 -4.50 17.06
C GLY A 57 6.32 -3.71 16.75
N TYR A 58 6.88 -3.82 15.54
CA TYR A 58 8.10 -3.12 15.12
C TYR A 58 7.78 -1.87 14.30
N PRO A 59 8.62 -0.81 14.34
CA PRO A 59 8.46 0.35 13.47
C PRO A 59 8.46 -0.06 11.98
N LYS A 60 7.54 0.52 11.21
CA LYS A 60 7.43 0.27 9.77
C LYS A 60 8.68 0.76 9.04
N VAL A 61 9.36 -0.15 8.35
CA VAL A 61 10.47 0.17 7.42
C VAL A 61 9.96 -0.03 6.00
N GLN A 62 9.98 1.04 5.19
CA GLN A 62 9.31 1.05 3.88
C GLN A 62 9.89 0.02 2.90
N SER A 63 11.21 -0.17 2.88
CA SER A 63 11.89 -1.12 1.98
C SER A 63 11.46 -2.57 2.22
N THR A 64 11.36 -2.97 3.49
CA THR A 64 10.89 -4.31 3.88
C THR A 64 9.38 -4.45 3.69
N PHE A 65 8.62 -3.41 4.06
CA PHE A 65 7.16 -3.43 3.97
C PHE A 65 6.67 -3.69 2.55
N ALA A 66 7.23 -2.97 1.57
CA ALA A 66 6.84 -3.11 0.16
C ALA A 66 7.04 -4.54 -0.38
N ARG A 67 7.92 -5.35 0.22
CA ARG A 67 8.16 -6.75 -0.17
C ARG A 67 7.16 -7.73 0.43
N ILE A 68 6.53 -7.38 1.55
CA ILE A 68 5.60 -8.25 2.30
C ILE A 68 4.15 -7.79 2.20
N SER A 69 3.89 -6.63 1.61
CA SER A 69 2.55 -6.06 1.43
C SER A 69 2.17 -5.98 -0.05
N GLY A 70 0.92 -6.31 -0.37
CA GLY A 70 0.30 -5.96 -1.65
C GLY A 70 -0.53 -4.68 -1.52
N TYR A 71 -0.45 -3.79 -2.51
CA TYR A 71 -1.33 -2.63 -2.62
C TYR A 71 -2.03 -2.68 -3.98
N CYS A 72 -3.35 -2.69 -3.97
CA CYS A 72 -4.17 -2.57 -5.18
C CYS A 72 -4.64 -1.13 -5.28
N GLU A 73 -4.36 -0.48 -6.41
CA GLU A 73 -4.73 0.90 -6.64
C GLU A 73 -6.22 1.01 -7.01
N GLN A 74 -6.75 2.24 -6.96
CA GLN A 74 -8.14 2.48 -7.39
C GLN A 74 -8.32 2.29 -8.91
N ASN A 75 -7.26 2.51 -9.69
CA ASN A 75 -7.23 2.28 -11.11
C ASN A 75 -6.29 1.10 -11.41
N ASP A 76 -6.76 0.17 -12.22
CA ASP A 76 -5.97 -0.98 -12.63
C ASP A 76 -5.02 -0.60 -13.78
N ILE A 77 -3.76 -1.02 -13.68
CA ILE A 77 -2.74 -0.82 -14.72
C ILE A 77 -2.32 -2.20 -15.22
N HIS A 78 -2.76 -2.54 -16.44
CA HIS A 78 -2.42 -3.80 -17.10
C HIS A 78 -2.02 -3.55 -18.55
N SER A 79 -1.16 -4.42 -19.09
CA SER A 79 -0.84 -4.40 -20.51
C SER A 79 -2.01 -5.00 -21.30
N PRO A 80 -2.52 -4.33 -22.35
CA PRO A 80 -3.65 -4.85 -23.12
C PRO A 80 -3.28 -6.02 -24.04
N HIS A 81 -1.99 -6.35 -24.16
CA HIS A 81 -1.48 -7.34 -25.12
C HIS A 81 -1.14 -8.69 -24.48
N ILE A 82 -1.38 -8.86 -23.18
CA ILE A 82 -1.08 -10.10 -22.46
C ILE A 82 -2.34 -10.64 -21.79
N THR A 83 -2.40 -11.94 -21.63
CA THR A 83 -3.48 -12.62 -20.91
C THR A 83 -3.34 -12.39 -19.40
N VAL A 84 -4.42 -12.70 -18.67
CA VAL A 84 -4.43 -12.66 -17.21
C VAL A 84 -3.39 -13.60 -16.62
N GLU A 85 -3.27 -14.81 -17.18
CA GLU A 85 -2.29 -15.81 -16.75
C GLU A 85 -0.86 -15.30 -16.89
N GLU A 86 -0.51 -14.77 -18.06
CA GLU A 86 0.83 -14.20 -18.31
C GLU A 86 1.15 -13.03 -17.37
N SER A 87 0.17 -12.18 -17.07
CA SER A 87 0.32 -11.07 -16.13
C SER A 87 0.65 -11.55 -14.72
N VAL A 88 -0.04 -12.60 -14.25
CA VAL A 88 0.16 -13.17 -12.91
C VAL A 88 1.52 -13.88 -12.84
N VAL A 89 1.86 -14.70 -13.84
CA VAL A 89 3.15 -15.40 -13.92
C VAL A 89 4.31 -14.41 -13.95
N PHE A 90 4.19 -13.33 -14.73
CA PHE A 90 5.20 -12.27 -14.78
C PHE A 90 5.41 -11.60 -13.41
N SER A 91 4.32 -11.30 -12.69
CA SER A 91 4.40 -10.76 -11.32
C SER A 91 5.06 -11.75 -10.34
N ALA A 92 4.73 -13.04 -10.45
CA ALA A 92 5.32 -14.10 -9.65
C ALA A 92 6.84 -14.20 -9.86
N TRP A 93 7.31 -14.14 -11.12
CA TRP A 93 8.75 -14.18 -11.43
C TRP A 93 9.54 -13.01 -10.84
N LEU A 94 8.96 -11.81 -10.79
CA LEU A 94 9.62 -10.63 -10.26
C LEU A 94 9.62 -10.55 -8.73
N ARG A 95 8.64 -11.16 -8.06
CA ARG A 95 8.44 -11.01 -6.61
C ARG A 95 8.91 -12.21 -5.79
N LEU A 96 8.87 -13.41 -6.36
CA LEU A 96 9.25 -14.64 -5.66
C LEU A 96 10.77 -14.83 -5.63
N ALA A 97 11.25 -15.47 -4.57
CA ALA A 97 12.67 -15.79 -4.43
C ALA A 97 13.16 -16.71 -5.58
N PRO A 98 14.44 -16.59 -5.99
CA PRO A 98 15.01 -17.43 -7.04
C PRO A 98 14.94 -18.92 -6.67
N GLU A 99 15.02 -19.25 -5.38
CA GLU A 99 14.96 -20.60 -4.81
C GLU A 99 13.60 -21.31 -4.99
N ILE A 100 12.53 -20.58 -5.28
CA ILE A 100 11.22 -21.19 -5.51
C ILE A 100 11.20 -21.90 -6.87
N ASP A 101 10.77 -23.16 -6.85
CA ASP A 101 10.68 -24.03 -8.01
C ASP A 101 9.84 -23.43 -9.14
N GLN A 102 10.23 -23.71 -10.39
CA GLN A 102 9.53 -23.18 -11.56
C GLN A 102 8.08 -23.68 -11.66
N LYS A 103 7.78 -24.86 -11.13
CA LYS A 103 6.42 -25.40 -11.10
C LYS A 103 5.51 -24.64 -10.13
N THR A 104 6.07 -24.05 -9.08
CA THR A 104 5.34 -23.19 -8.13
C THR A 104 5.21 -21.74 -8.63
N LYS A 105 6.09 -21.32 -9.55
CA LYS A 105 6.05 -20.01 -10.22
C LYS A 105 5.08 -19.95 -11.41
N ARG A 106 4.64 -21.11 -11.91
CA ARG A 106 3.69 -21.25 -13.03
C ARG A 106 2.27 -21.40 -12.51
#